data_AF-A0A1Z4R040-F1
#
_entry.id   AF-A0A1Z4R040-F1
#
_cell.length_a   1.000
_cell.length_b   1.000
_cell.length_c   1.000
_cell.angle_alpha   90.00
_cell.angle_beta   90.00
_cell.angle_gamma   90.00
#
_symmetry.space_group_name_H-M   'P 1'
#
loop_
_entity.id
_entity.type
_entity.pdbx_description
1 polymer ?
#
loop_
_entity_poly.entity_id
_entity_poly.type
_entity_poly.pdbx_seq_one_letter_code
_entity_poly.pdbx_strand_id
1 'polypeptide(L)' 'MKKEQNIDDVQEPINNAPPEVKQIIERVWQLEKSRLDKKSFSHINDDILMIIKESVR' A
#
# COMPACT_ATOMS: atom_id res chain seq x y z
N MET A 1 22.48 17.34 -17.06
CA MET A 1 22.30 16.68 -15.76
C MET A 1 20.88 16.13 -15.69
N LYS A 2 20.71 14.81 -15.64
CA LYS A 2 19.41 14.21 -15.29
C LYS A 2 19.15 14.63 -13.85
N LYS A 3 18.08 15.39 -13.59
CA LYS A 3 17.63 15.65 -12.22
C LYS A 3 17.37 14.29 -11.60
N GLU A 4 18.17 13.92 -10.60
CA GLU A 4 17.84 12.80 -9.72
C GLU A 4 16.43 13.08 -9.21
N GLN A 5 15.47 12.24 -9.59
CA GLN A 5 14.10 12.36 -9.10
C GLN A 5 14.19 12.20 -7.59
N ASN A 6 13.87 13.26 -6.86
CA ASN A 6 13.95 13.30 -5.41
C ASN A 6 13.07 12.18 -4.84
N ILE A 7 13.67 11.07 -4.45
CA ILE A 7 12.97 9.85 -4.01
C ILE A 7 12.20 10.13 -2.70
N ASP A 8 12.62 11.14 -1.96
CA ASP A 8 11.95 11.54 -0.71
C ASP A 8 10.50 11.99 -0.95
N ASP A 9 10.20 12.61 -2.10
CA ASP A 9 8.88 13.16 -2.42
C ASP A 9 7.83 12.06 -2.68
N VAL A 10 8.26 10.88 -3.15
CA VAL A 10 7.36 9.72 -3.33
C VAL A 10 7.16 8.90 -2.06
N GLN A 11 8.02 9.09 -1.05
CA GLN A 11 7.93 8.39 0.24
C GLN A 11 7.18 9.21 1.30
N GLU A 12 6.96 10.51 1.10
CA GLU A 12 6.11 11.39 1.92
C GLU A 12 4.79 10.74 2.40
N PRO A 13 3.99 10.07 1.52
CA PRO A 13 2.74 9.41 1.92
C PRO A 13 2.95 8.23 2.86
N ILE A 14 4.14 7.62 2.87
CA ILE A 14 4.50 6.54 3.78
C ILE A 14 5.10 7.14 5.05
N ASN A 15 5.98 8.13 4.94
CA ASN A 15 6.72 8.69 6.06
C ASN A 15 5.81 9.49 7.02
N ASN A 16 4.91 10.30 6.47
CA ASN A 16 4.05 11.21 7.22
C ASN A 16 2.62 10.69 7.41
N ALA A 17 2.29 9.51 6.87
CA ALA A 17 0.98 8.91 7.07
C ALA A 17 0.69 8.66 8.56
N PRO A 18 -0.57 8.88 9.00
CA PRO A 18 -1.05 8.41 10.28
C PRO A 18 -0.79 6.91 10.46
N PRO A 19 -0.61 6.42 11.71
CA PRO A 19 -0.31 5.01 11.98
C PRO A 19 -1.28 4.02 11.31
N GLU A 20 -2.57 4.35 11.28
CA GLU A 20 -3.62 3.55 10.64
C GLU A 20 -3.40 3.45 9.12
N VAL A 21 -3.01 4.55 8.48
CA VAL A 21 -2.74 4.61 7.03
C VAL A 21 -1.46 3.85 6.70
N LYS A 22 -0.42 3.94 7.53
CA LYS A 22 0.80 3.11 7.39
C LYS A 22 0.48 1.63 7.44
N GLN A 23 -0.34 1.20 8.40
CA GLN A 23 -0.77 -0.19 8.51
C GLN A 23 -1.56 -0.67 7.28
N ILE A 24 -2.44 0.17 6.73
CA ILE A 24 -3.16 -0.15 5.49
C ILE A 24 -2.18 -0.35 4.35
N ILE A 25 -1.23 0.58 4.14
CA ILE A 25 -0.24 0.51 3.06
C ILE A 25 0.59 -0.78 3.17
N GLU A 26 1.09 -1.11 4.36
CA GLU A 26 1.88 -2.33 4.58
C GLU A 26 1.09 -3.60 4.30
N ARG A 27 -0.16 -3.68 4.79
CA ARG A 27 -1.02 -4.86 4.59
C ARG A 27 -1.39 -5.06 3.13
N VAL A 28 -1.72 -3.98 2.42
CA VAL A 28 -2.02 -4.03 0.98
C VAL A 28 -0.78 -4.45 0.20
N TRP A 29 0.41 -3.94 0.55
CA TRP A 29 1.65 -4.33 -0.12
C TRP A 29 1.97 -5.81 0.07
N GLN A 30 1.84 -6.35 1.28
CA GLN A 30 2.03 -7.80 1.50
C GLN A 30 1.02 -8.63 0.70
N LEU A 31 -0.23 -8.17 0.61
CA LEU A 31 -1.28 -8.82 -0.14
C LEU A 31 -0.97 -8.84 -1.65
N GLU A 32 -0.58 -7.70 -2.22
CA GLU A 32 -0.11 -7.59 -3.62
C GLU A 32 1.11 -8.49 -3.87
N LYS A 33 2.11 -8.47 -2.98
CA LYS A 33 3.32 -9.31 -3.10
C LYS A 33 2.99 -10.81 -3.09
N SER A 34 2.04 -11.24 -2.25
CA SER A 34 1.59 -12.64 -2.14
C SER A 34 0.75 -13.13 -3.33
N ARG A 35 0.34 -12.20 -4.21
CA ARG A 35 -0.52 -12.45 -5.37
C ARG A 35 0.18 -12.12 -6.68
N LEU A 36 1.35 -11.49 -6.66
CA LEU A 36 2.13 -11.16 -7.85
C LEU A 36 2.44 -12.40 -8.71
N ASP A 37 2.61 -13.56 -8.08
CA ASP A 37 2.82 -14.87 -8.72
C ASP A 37 1.52 -15.48 -9.26
N LYS A 38 0.38 -15.10 -8.70
CA LYS A 38 -0.95 -15.54 -9.10
C LYS A 38 -1.45 -14.58 -10.16
N LYS A 39 -1.48 -15.03 -11.42
CA LYS A 39 -2.08 -14.35 -12.59
C LYS A 39 -3.59 -14.08 -12.48
N SER A 40 -4.12 -14.04 -11.26
CA SER A 40 -5.52 -13.91 -10.92
C SER A 40 -5.78 -12.45 -10.56
N PHE A 41 -6.62 -11.79 -11.36
CA PHE A 41 -7.30 -10.54 -10.99
C PHE A 41 -8.38 -10.82 -9.92
N SER A 42 -8.02 -11.55 -8.86
CA SER A 42 -8.93 -11.85 -7.76
C SER A 42 -9.39 -10.54 -7.11
N HIS A 43 -10.43 -10.64 -6.27
CA HIS A 43 -11.17 -9.59 -5.56
C HIS A 43 -10.32 -8.71 -4.62
N ILE A 44 -9.22 -8.14 -5.12
CA ILE A 44 -8.26 -7.34 -4.38
C ILE A 44 -8.94 -6.11 -3.77
N ASN A 45 -9.93 -5.56 -4.46
CA ASN A 45 -10.72 -4.44 -3.96
C ASN A 45 -11.51 -4.81 -2.70
N ASP A 46 -12.07 -6.02 -2.62
CA ASP A 46 -12.81 -6.48 -1.45
C ASP A 46 -11.86 -6.70 -0.27
N ASP A 47 -10.67 -7.25 -0.54
CA ASP A 47 -9.63 -7.43 0.47
C ASP A 47 -9.08 -6.09 0.99
N ILE A 48 -8.82 -5.12 0.10
CA ILE A 48 -8.39 -3.76 0.46
C ILE A 48 -9.47 -3.09 1.31
N LEU A 49 -10.74 -3.22 0.93
CA LEU A 49 -11.85 -2.65 1.69
C LEU A 49 -11.96 -3.26 3.09
N MET A 50 -11.72 -4.57 3.22
CA MET A 50 -11.66 -5.25 4.52
C MET A 50 -10.50 -4.71 5.38
N ILE A 51 -9.30 -4.59 4.80
CA ILE A 51 -8.12 -4.04 5.49
C ILE A 51 -8.40 -2.62 6.01
N ILE A 52 -9.01 -1.76 5.21
CA ILE A 52 -9.35 -0.38 5.62
C ILE A 52 -10.35 -0.40 6.79
N LYS A 53 -11.41 -1.19 6.70
CA LYS A 53 -12.44 -1.27 7.75
C LYS A 53 -11.89 -1.79 9.08
N GLU A 54 -10.87 -2.65 9.04
CA GLU A 54 -10.21 -3.16 10.24
C GLU A 54 -9.24 -2.16 10.86
N SER A 55 -8.57 -1.34 10.05
CA SER A 55 -7.55 -0.38 10.49
C SER A 55 -8.12 0.94 11.00
N VAL A 56 -9.30 1.37 10.54
CA VAL A 56 -9.93 2.67 10.91
C VAL A 56 -11.07 2.46 11.93
N ARG A 57 -10.84 1.63 12.93
CA ARG A 57 -11.90 1.18 13.86
C ARG A 57 -12.24 2.19 14.95
#